data_AF-A0A6N9SRD5-F1
#
_entry.id   AF-A0A6N9SRD5-F1
#
_cell.length_a   1.000
_cell.length_b   1.000
_cell.length_c   1.000
_cell.angle_alpha   90.00
_cell.angle_beta   90.00
_cell.angle_gamma   90.00
#
_symmetry.space_group_name_H-M   'P 1'
#
loop_
_entity.id
_entity.type
_entity.pdbx_description
1 polymer ?
#
loop_
_entity_poly.entity_id
_entity_poly.type
_entity_poly.pdbx_seq_one_letter_code
_entity_poly.pdbx_strand_id
1 'polypeptide(L)'
;MGTKALRGERGGVKSRSLRERGFTLIEIMVVMVIIAILAGMIVPRVMNRPDQARKLAARQDVASLVQALKLYRLDVGRYPTTEQGLQALVKQPAQEPVPGNWMQTLDTLPKDPWGHPYHYANPGQHGEIDV
;
A
#
# COMPACT_ATOMS: atom_id res chain seq x y z
N MET A 1 -58.84 70.49 -23.86
CA MET A 1 -59.11 70.35 -22.41
C MET A 1 -59.31 68.87 -22.12
N GLY A 2 -58.61 68.18 -21.24
CA GLY A 2 -57.72 68.55 -20.16
C GLY A 2 -57.52 67.26 -19.36
N THR A 3 -56.28 66.78 -19.35
CA THR A 3 -55.79 65.61 -18.63
C THR A 3 -56.18 65.58 -17.17
N LYS A 4 -56.49 64.41 -16.60
CA LYS A 4 -56.06 64.07 -15.24
C LYS A 4 -55.96 62.55 -15.04
N ALA A 5 -54.72 62.10 -15.13
CA ALA A 5 -54.25 60.87 -14.52
C ALA A 5 -54.43 60.94 -13.00
N LEU A 6 -54.87 59.85 -12.37
CA LEU A 6 -54.64 59.55 -10.96
C LEU A 6 -54.38 58.04 -10.88
N ARG A 7 -53.12 57.62 -10.96
CA ARG A 7 -52.15 57.53 -9.85
C ARG A 7 -52.33 56.20 -9.11
N GLY A 8 -51.55 55.21 -9.54
CA GLY A 8 -51.41 53.92 -8.87
C GLY A 8 -50.71 54.07 -7.52
N GLU A 9 -51.32 53.52 -6.49
CA GLU A 9 -50.72 53.32 -5.18
C GLU A 9 -49.96 52.00 -5.20
N ARG A 10 -48.64 52.06 -5.39
CA ARG A 10 -47.74 50.93 -5.15
C ARG A 10 -47.41 50.89 -3.66
N GLY A 11 -48.03 49.95 -2.94
CA GLY A 11 -47.66 49.61 -1.57
C GLY A 11 -46.22 49.10 -1.51
N GLY A 12 -45.33 49.86 -0.87
CA GLY A 12 -43.94 49.49 -0.66
C GLY A 12 -43.81 48.40 0.39
N VAL A 13 -43.39 47.20 -0.02
CA VAL A 13 -43.00 46.13 0.90
C VAL A 13 -41.68 46.53 1.58
N LYS A 14 -41.73 46.87 2.87
CA LYS A 14 -40.52 47.13 3.67
C LYS A 14 -39.79 45.80 3.92
N SER A 15 -38.70 45.54 3.20
CA SER A 15 -37.81 44.42 3.52
C SER A 15 -37.13 44.69 4.88
N ARG A 16 -37.43 43.89 5.90
CA ARG A 16 -36.66 43.89 7.14
C ARG A 16 -35.30 43.25 6.86
N SER A 17 -34.23 44.05 6.80
CA SER A 17 -32.88 43.48 6.83
C SER A 17 -32.67 42.84 8.20
N LEU A 18 -32.56 41.52 8.24
CA LEU A 18 -32.12 40.83 9.44
C LEU A 18 -30.69 41.28 9.71
N ARG A 19 -30.44 41.93 10.85
CA ARG A 19 -29.08 42.29 11.26
C ARG A 19 -28.29 41.00 11.43
N GLU A 20 -27.30 40.80 10.58
CA GLU A 20 -26.30 39.77 10.77
C GLU A 20 -25.49 40.13 12.02
N ARG A 21 -25.49 39.23 13.00
CA ARG A 21 -24.68 39.39 14.22
C ARG A 21 -23.29 38.84 13.90
N GLY A 22 -22.26 39.65 14.14
CA GLY A 22 -20.87 39.22 14.01
C GLY A 22 -20.46 38.24 15.11
N PHE A 23 -19.38 37.52 14.86
CA PHE A 23 -18.78 36.58 15.82
C PHE A 23 -18.23 37.30 17.05
N THR A 24 -18.29 36.64 18.20
CA THR A 24 -17.69 37.17 19.45
C THR A 24 -16.26 36.68 19.62
N LEU A 25 -15.44 37.43 20.36
CA LEU A 25 -14.07 37.01 20.71
C LEU A 25 -14.07 35.68 21.49
N ILE A 26 -15.06 35.48 22.37
CA ILE A 26 -15.20 34.26 23.17
C ILE A 26 -15.42 33.03 22.27
N GLU A 27 -16.19 33.19 21.20
CA GLU A 27 -16.48 32.10 20.25
C GLU A 27 -15.21 31.62 19.54
N ILE A 28 -14.33 32.56 19.14
CA ILE A 28 -13.03 32.23 18.55
C ILE A 28 -12.09 31.59 19.58
N MET A 29 -12.10 32.05 20.83
CA MET A 29 -11.29 31.45 21.90
C MET A 29 -11.65 29.97 22.14
N VAL A 30 -12.95 29.66 22.22
CA VAL A 30 -13.42 28.28 22.43
C VAL A 30 -13.02 27.39 21.25
N VAL A 31 -13.13 27.89 20.01
CA VAL A 31 -12.72 27.15 18.82
C VAL A 31 -11.23 26.82 18.84
N MET A 32 -10.37 27.79 19.21
CA MET A 32 -8.93 27.56 19.31
C MET A 32 -8.57 26.49 20.36
N VAL A 33 -9.27 26.49 21.50
CA VAL A 33 -9.07 25.48 22.55
C VAL A 33 -9.44 24.08 22.04
N ILE A 34 -10.58 23.94 21.35
CA ILE A 34 -11.00 22.66 20.76
C ILE A 34 -10.00 22.19 19.71
N ILE A 35 -9.53 23.08 18.83
CA ILE A 35 -8.52 22.74 17.80
C ILE A 35 -7.21 22.31 18.45
N ALA A 36 -6.74 22.99 19.50
CA ALA A 36 -5.52 22.62 20.21
C ALA A 36 -5.61 21.22 20.84
N ILE A 37 -6.76 20.88 21.43
CA ILE A 37 -7.03 19.56 22.00
C ILE A 37 -7.09 18.49 20.90
N LEU A 38 -7.82 18.75 19.81
CA LEU A 38 -7.94 17.82 18.69
C LEU A 38 -6.61 17.60 17.96
N ALA A 39 -5.83 18.66 17.75
CA ALA A 39 -4.51 18.58 17.14
C ALA A 39 -3.54 17.70 17.94
N GLY A 40 -3.63 17.73 19.27
CA GLY A 40 -2.84 16.85 20.15
C GLY A 40 -3.24 15.37 20.09
N MET A 41 -4.47 15.06 19.71
CA MET A 41 -4.98 13.68 19.60
C MET A 41 -4.73 13.03 18.24
N ILE A 42 -4.47 13.82 17.19
CA ILE A 42 -4.17 13.31 15.85
C ILE A 42 -2.66 13.04 15.75
N VAL A 43 -2.20 12.04 16.50
CA VAL A 43 -0.95 11.34 16.19
C VAL A 43 -1.34 9.91 15.84
N PRO A 44 -1.66 9.62 14.56
CA PRO A 44 -1.87 8.25 14.15
C PRO A 44 -0.53 7.52 14.32
N ARG A 45 -0.42 6.70 15.37
CA ARG A 45 0.69 5.76 15.56
C ARG A 45 0.57 4.60 14.58
N VAL A 46 0.78 4.88 13.29
CA VAL A 46 1.01 3.85 12.29
C VAL A 46 2.49 3.48 12.35
N MET A 47 2.88 2.62 13.30
CA MET A 47 4.22 2.00 13.19
C MET A 47 4.37 0.63 13.85
N ASN A 48 3.39 0.10 14.59
CA ASN A 48 3.62 -1.11 15.40
C ASN A 48 2.60 -2.24 15.15
N ARG A 49 2.46 -2.69 13.90
CA ARG A 49 2.03 -4.07 13.63
C ARG A 49 2.97 -4.81 12.66
N PRO A 50 4.29 -4.87 12.89
CA PRO A 50 5.21 -5.27 11.83
C PRO A 50 5.54 -6.76 11.93
N ASP A 51 5.86 -7.30 13.10
CA ASP A 51 6.71 -8.49 13.13
C ASP A 51 5.98 -9.80 12.81
N GLN A 52 4.76 -10.01 13.31
CA GLN A 52 4.00 -11.22 12.95
C GLN A 52 3.54 -11.19 11.49
N ALA A 53 3.15 -10.01 10.98
CA ALA A 53 2.77 -9.82 9.59
C ALA A 53 3.98 -10.03 8.65
N ARG A 54 5.15 -9.48 9.01
CA ARG A 54 6.43 -9.73 8.33
C ARG A 54 6.78 -11.20 8.34
N LYS A 55 6.73 -11.88 9.49
CA LYS A 55 7.00 -13.33 9.57
C LYS A 55 6.03 -14.15 8.72
N LEU A 56 4.75 -13.79 8.68
CA LEU A 56 3.76 -14.47 7.85
C LEU A 56 4.03 -14.25 6.35
N ALA A 57 4.31 -13.01 5.95
CA ALA A 57 4.67 -12.69 4.57
C ALA A 57 5.93 -13.47 4.14
N ALA A 58 6.97 -13.46 4.97
CA ALA A 58 8.19 -14.20 4.69
C ALA A 58 7.95 -15.71 4.51
N ARG A 59 7.08 -16.31 5.32
CA ARG A 59 6.69 -17.73 5.19
C ARG A 59 5.94 -18.00 3.88
N GLN A 60 5.07 -17.09 3.46
CA GLN A 60 4.34 -17.21 2.21
C GLN A 60 5.26 -17.09 0.99
N ASP A 61 6.23 -16.17 1.05
CA ASP A 61 7.24 -16.00 0.02
C ASP A 61 8.10 -17.27 -0.11
N VAL A 62 8.61 -17.81 1.01
CA VAL A 62 9.37 -19.08 1.02
C VAL A 62 8.54 -20.23 0.46
N ALA A 63 7.27 -20.35 0.84
CA ALA A 63 6.39 -21.41 0.30
C ALA A 63 6.23 -21.29 -1.22
N SER A 64 6.09 -20.06 -1.73
CA SER A 64 5.98 -19.79 -3.17
C SER A 64 7.28 -20.09 -3.92
N LEU A 65 8.43 -19.73 -3.34
CA LEU A 65 9.75 -20.06 -3.87
C LEU A 65 9.98 -21.58 -3.94
N VAL A 66 9.64 -22.30 -2.87
CA VAL A 66 9.74 -23.77 -2.82
C VAL A 66 8.83 -24.41 -3.88
N GLN A 67 7.63 -23.88 -4.10
CA GLN A 67 6.74 -24.35 -5.17
C GLN A 67 7.35 -24.12 -6.56
N ALA A 68 7.90 -22.95 -6.83
CA ALA A 68 8.58 -22.65 -8.09
C ALA A 68 9.81 -23.54 -8.33
N LEU A 69 10.59 -23.84 -7.27
CA LEU A 69 11.72 -24.78 -7.32
C LEU A 69 11.27 -26.21 -7.65
N LYS A 70 10.14 -26.65 -7.07
CA LYS A 70 9.56 -27.97 -7.40
C LYS A 70 9.13 -28.04 -8.86
N LEU A 71 8.46 -27.00 -9.38
CA LEU A 71 8.10 -26.92 -10.80
C LEU A 71 9.34 -26.95 -11.69
N TYR A 72 10.37 -26.16 -11.35
CA TYR A 72 11.64 -26.17 -12.08
C TYR A 72 12.24 -27.58 -12.13
N ARG A 73 12.20 -28.32 -11.02
CA ARG A 73 12.68 -29.71 -10.99
C ARG A 73 11.82 -30.66 -11.82
N LEU A 74 10.51 -30.47 -11.92
CA LEU A 74 9.66 -31.29 -12.77
C LEU A 74 10.04 -31.15 -14.25
N ASP A 75 10.37 -29.93 -14.67
CA ASP A 75 10.82 -29.67 -16.03
C ASP A 75 12.27 -30.15 -16.21
N VAL A 76 13.21 -29.57 -15.47
CA VAL A 76 14.65 -29.76 -15.66
C VAL A 76 15.17 -31.11 -15.12
N GLY A 77 14.38 -31.81 -14.31
CA GLY A 77 14.74 -33.06 -13.63
C GLY A 77 15.57 -32.89 -12.36
N ARG A 78 16.00 -31.67 -12.03
CA ARG A 78 16.77 -31.34 -10.82
C ARG A 78 16.51 -29.91 -10.36
N TYR A 79 16.88 -29.60 -9.13
CA TYR A 79 16.91 -28.22 -8.65
C TYR A 79 18.10 -27.43 -9.23
N PRO A 80 18.04 -26.09 -9.25
CA PRO A 80 19.18 -25.24 -9.57
C PRO A 80 20.38 -25.51 -8.65
N THR A 81 21.59 -25.25 -9.12
CA THR A 81 22.77 -25.28 -8.25
C THR A 81 22.79 -24.04 -7.33
N THR A 82 23.58 -24.09 -6.26
CA THR A 82 23.79 -22.91 -5.39
C THR A 82 24.35 -21.71 -6.17
N GLU A 83 25.21 -21.95 -7.17
CA GLU A 83 25.78 -20.90 -8.03
C GLU A 83 24.75 -20.28 -8.99
N GLN A 84 23.83 -21.11 -9.52
CA GLN A 84 22.71 -20.63 -10.33
C GLN A 84 21.69 -19.85 -9.49
N GLY A 85 21.50 -20.27 -8.22
CA GLY A 85 20.66 -19.60 -7.25
C GLY A 85 19.17 -19.59 -7.60
N LEU A 86 18.41 -18.75 -6.89
CA LEU A 86 16.98 -18.53 -7.17
C LEU A 86 16.77 -17.80 -8.51
N GLN A 87 17.81 -17.16 -9.06
CA GLN A 87 17.76 -16.47 -10.34
C GLN A 87 17.40 -17.43 -11.50
N ALA A 88 17.71 -18.72 -11.35
CA ALA A 88 17.33 -19.77 -12.30
C ALA A 88 15.80 -19.95 -12.44
N LEU A 89 15.01 -19.45 -11.49
CA LEU A 89 13.54 -19.47 -11.56
C LEU A 89 12.97 -18.36 -12.44
N VAL A 90 13.72 -17.25 -12.57
CA VAL A 90 13.29 -16.06 -13.31
C VAL A 90 13.90 -16.01 -14.71
N LYS A 91 15.15 -16.47 -14.85
CA LYS A 91 15.87 -16.47 -16.13
C LYS A 91 16.56 -17.81 -16.33
N GLN A 92 16.65 -18.23 -17.59
CA GLN A 92 17.39 -19.43 -17.93
C GLN A 92 18.85 -19.29 -17.47
N PRO A 93 19.37 -20.24 -16.66
CA PRO A 93 20.74 -20.16 -16.22
C PRO A 93 21.67 -20.37 -17.41
N ALA A 94 22.59 -19.42 -17.61
CA ALA A 94 23.64 -19.50 -18.64
C ALA A 94 24.83 -20.38 -18.20
N GLN A 95 24.96 -20.60 -16.89
CA GLN A 95 26.02 -21.42 -16.31
C GLN A 95 25.64 -22.88 -16.41
N GLU A 96 26.63 -23.71 -16.74
CA GLU A 96 26.44 -25.15 -16.71
C GLU A 96 26.07 -25.60 -15.29
N PRO A 97 25.15 -26.55 -15.18
CA PRO A 97 24.56 -27.31 -16.28
C PRO A 97 23.27 -26.65 -16.83
N VAL A 98 23.27 -26.32 -18.14
CA VAL A 98 22.20 -25.56 -18.80
C VAL A 98 20.97 -26.45 -19.07
N PRO A 99 19.77 -26.09 -18.57
CA PRO A 99 18.55 -26.85 -18.79
C PRO A 99 18.03 -26.73 -20.23
N GLY A 100 17.76 -27.87 -20.87
CA GLY A 100 17.23 -27.92 -22.24
C GLY A 100 15.74 -27.60 -22.37
N ASN A 101 14.94 -27.93 -21.35
CA ASN A 101 13.49 -27.71 -21.29
C ASN A 101 13.10 -26.70 -20.21
N TRP A 102 13.92 -25.66 -20.03
CA TRP A 102 13.67 -24.62 -19.05
C TRP A 102 12.38 -23.86 -19.35
N MET A 103 11.57 -23.69 -18.32
CA MET A 103 10.43 -22.78 -18.31
C MET A 103 10.58 -21.78 -17.18
N GLN A 104 10.11 -20.56 -17.40
CA GLN A 104 10.06 -19.55 -16.35
C GLN A 104 9.02 -19.98 -15.31
N THR A 105 9.46 -20.21 -14.08
CA THR A 105 8.59 -20.64 -12.97
C THR A 105 8.26 -19.50 -12.01
N LEU A 106 8.94 -18.36 -12.16
CA LEU A 106 8.71 -17.17 -11.34
C LEU A 106 8.94 -15.88 -12.14
N ASP A 107 8.04 -14.90 -11.99
CA ASP A 107 8.14 -13.62 -12.71
C ASP A 107 9.25 -12.73 -12.18
N THR A 108 9.37 -12.64 -10.85
CA THR A 108 10.36 -11.79 -10.17
C THR A 108 10.67 -12.35 -8.80
N LEU A 109 11.93 -12.23 -8.36
CA LEU A 109 12.31 -12.64 -7.02
C LEU A 109 11.75 -11.67 -5.97
N PRO A 110 10.94 -12.16 -5.02
CA PRO A 110 10.55 -11.36 -3.88
C PRO A 110 11.79 -11.04 -3.02
N LYS A 111 11.72 -9.90 -2.33
CA LYS A 111 12.62 -9.60 -1.22
C LYS A 111 11.89 -9.93 0.07
N ASP A 112 12.64 -10.33 1.09
CA ASP A 112 12.03 -10.56 2.39
C ASP A 112 11.43 -9.25 2.95
N PRO A 113 10.57 -9.34 3.98
CA PRO A 113 9.94 -8.16 4.57
C PRO A 113 10.90 -7.20 5.32
N TRP A 114 12.19 -7.55 5.41
CA TRP A 114 13.27 -6.71 5.92
C TRP A 114 14.10 -6.07 4.78
N GLY A 115 13.83 -6.42 3.52
CA GLY A 115 14.47 -5.89 2.32
C GLY A 115 15.67 -6.69 1.83
N HIS A 116 15.98 -7.82 2.44
CA HIS A 116 17.08 -8.70 2.06
C HIS A 116 16.65 -9.72 0.98
N PRO A 117 17.56 -10.15 0.10
CA PRO A 117 17.29 -11.25 -0.82
C PRO A 117 17.22 -12.58 -0.04
N TYR A 118 16.38 -13.51 -0.52
CA TYR A 118 16.38 -14.88 -0.03
C TYR A 118 17.68 -15.59 -0.38
N HIS A 119 18.15 -16.44 0.53
CA HIS A 119 19.32 -17.28 0.34
C HIS A 119 18.87 -18.66 -0.12
N TYR A 120 19.68 -19.31 -0.95
CA TYR A 120 19.37 -20.64 -1.45
C TYR A 120 20.60 -21.51 -1.33
N ALA A 121 20.39 -22.76 -0.89
CA ALA A 121 21.44 -23.75 -0.80
C ALA A 121 20.98 -25.10 -1.38
N ASN A 122 21.85 -25.69 -2.18
CA ASN A 122 21.72 -27.04 -2.72
C ASN A 122 23.11 -27.69 -2.76
N PRO A 123 23.38 -28.72 -1.93
CA PRO A 123 22.43 -29.38 -1.03
C PRO A 123 22.03 -28.51 0.18
N GLY A 124 20.79 -28.67 0.65
CA GLY A 124 20.30 -28.07 1.89
C GLY A 124 20.82 -28.78 3.14
N GLN A 125 20.76 -28.10 4.29
CA GLN A 125 21.07 -28.69 5.60
C GLN A 125 19.85 -29.38 6.22
N HIS A 126 18.63 -28.89 5.91
CA HIS A 126 17.38 -29.40 6.49
C HIS A 126 16.55 -30.24 5.51
N GLY A 127 17.07 -30.47 4.30
CA GLY A 127 16.43 -31.23 3.24
C GLY A 127 17.30 -31.26 1.99
N GLU A 128 16.70 -31.61 0.85
CA GLU A 128 17.41 -31.59 -0.43
C GLU A 128 17.86 -30.18 -0.82
N ILE A 129 17.05 -29.17 -0.46
CA ILE A 129 17.30 -27.75 -0.70
C ILE A 129 16.88 -26.93 0.53
N ASP A 130 17.56 -25.82 0.77
CA ASP A 130 17.18 -24.81 1.77
C ASP A 130 16.94 -23.46 1.10
N VAL A 131 15.92 -22.73 1.58
CA VAL A 131 15.52 -21.37 1.17
C VAL A 131 15.27 -20.51 2.41
#